data_AF-A0A2M8QDQ2-F1
#
_entry.id   AF-A0A2M8QDQ2-F1
#
_cell.length_a   1.000
_cell.length_b   1.000
_cell.length_c   1.000
_cell.angle_alpha   90.00
_cell.angle_beta   90.00
_cell.angle_gamma   90.00
#
_symmetry.space_group_name_H-M   'P 1'
#
loop_
_entity.id
_entity.type
_entity.pdbx_description
1 polymer ?
#
loop_
_entity_poly.entity_id
_entity_poly.type
_entity_poly.pdbx_seq_one_letter_code
_entity_poly.pdbx_strand_id
1 'polypeptide(L)'
;MEKNVIASDARVLVCLINNPRDLEIARWDHWYRIPVKHAPSDYLADYLAFYLTEAFGDEKWAIHEYAKVRGHELVRRVDLFPDEADHPRANEPYYKMQLGPLQRLPRPIPSLRWRRITFIQTTGDRLMHALEIGDLTARSDRFVKLLETQEDLD
;
A
#
# COMPACT_ATOMS: atom_id res chain seq x y z
N MET A 1 16.45 17.50 -12.94
CA MET A 1 15.93 16.39 -12.13
C MET A 1 15.25 17.00 -10.91
N GLU A 2 13.93 17.12 -10.94
CA GLU A 2 13.19 17.56 -9.76
C GLU A 2 13.40 16.53 -8.65
N LYS A 3 13.98 16.97 -7.53
CA LYS A 3 13.89 16.20 -6.29
C LYS A 3 12.41 16.21 -5.92
N ASN A 4 11.71 15.11 -6.16
CA ASN A 4 10.39 14.90 -5.59
C ASN A 4 10.57 14.78 -4.08
N VAL A 5 10.44 15.91 -3.39
CA VAL A 5 10.49 15.98 -1.94
C VAL A 5 9.05 15.75 -1.46
N ILE A 6 8.83 14.62 -0.80
CA ILE A 6 7.63 14.40 0.01
C ILE A 6 7.63 15.43 1.14
N ALA A 7 6.50 16.11 1.36
CA ALA A 7 6.36 16.99 2.52
C ALA A 7 6.40 16.15 3.82
N SER A 8 7.07 16.64 4.85
CA SER A 8 7.27 15.90 6.11
C SER A 8 5.96 15.48 6.79
N ASP A 9 4.92 16.30 6.69
CA ASP A 9 3.58 16.08 7.23
C ASP A 9 2.62 15.38 6.26
N ALA A 10 3.06 15.04 5.05
CA ALA A 10 2.24 14.33 4.08
C ALA A 10 1.72 13.02 4.69
N ARG A 11 0.45 12.72 4.46
CA ARG A 11 -0.16 11.46 4.89
C ARG A 11 0.30 10.35 3.95
N VAL A 12 0.89 9.32 4.52
CA VAL A 12 1.34 8.14 3.77
C VAL A 12 0.58 6.93 4.28
N LEU A 13 0.01 6.17 3.36
CA LEU A 13 -0.56 4.86 3.64
C LEU A 13 0.34 3.78 3.04
N VAL A 14 0.93 2.95 3.90
CA VAL A 14 1.63 1.75 3.47
C VAL A 14 0.61 0.65 3.21
N CYS A 15 0.65 0.07 2.02
CA CYS A 15 -0.23 -1.02 1.58
C CYS A 15 0.58 -2.31 1.38
N LEU A 16 -0.01 -3.44 1.75
CA LEU A 16 0.52 -4.77 1.46
C LEU A 16 0.37 -5.10 -0.03
N ILE A 17 1.43 -5.59 -0.68
CA ILE A 17 1.31 -6.28 -1.96
C ILE A 17 1.82 -7.71 -1.80
N ASN A 18 0.93 -8.68 -2.03
CA ASN A 18 1.24 -10.10 -2.00
C ASN A 18 1.22 -10.79 -3.37
N ASN A 19 0.83 -10.07 -4.43
CA ASN A 19 0.80 -10.57 -5.80
C ASN A 19 1.61 -9.63 -6.72
N PRO A 20 2.61 -10.13 -7.46
CA PRO A 20 3.39 -9.33 -8.42
C PRO A 20 2.53 -8.54 -9.42
N ARG A 21 1.40 -9.10 -9.88
CA ARG A 21 0.47 -8.44 -10.81
C ARG A 21 -0.03 -7.10 -10.27
N ASP A 22 -0.26 -7.01 -8.96
CA ASP A 22 -0.75 -5.78 -8.33
C ASP A 22 0.31 -4.67 -8.32
N LEU A 23 1.59 -5.04 -8.19
CA LEU A 23 2.69 -4.07 -8.29
C LEU A 23 2.89 -3.63 -9.75
N GLU A 24 2.75 -4.53 -10.71
CA GLU A 24 2.79 -4.19 -12.13
C GLU A 24 1.68 -3.22 -12.52
N ILE A 25 0.44 -3.47 -12.08
CA ILE A 25 -0.69 -2.54 -12.26
C ILE A 25 -0.35 -1.16 -11.67
N ALA A 26 0.19 -1.12 -10.45
CA ALA A 26 0.58 0.16 -9.84
C ALA A 26 1.65 0.89 -10.66
N ARG A 27 2.67 0.16 -11.15
CA ARG A 27 3.78 0.72 -11.96
C ARG A 27 3.33 1.21 -13.33
N TRP A 28 2.50 0.42 -14.03
CA TRP A 28 2.22 0.61 -15.45
C TRP A 28 0.84 1.21 -15.72
N ASP A 29 -0.18 0.79 -14.98
CA ASP A 29 -1.55 1.29 -15.13
C ASP A 29 -1.86 2.45 -14.17
N HIS A 30 -0.93 2.76 -13.26
CA HIS A 30 -1.00 3.90 -12.35
C HIS A 30 -2.22 3.89 -11.43
N TRP A 31 -2.59 2.73 -10.90
CA TRP A 31 -3.60 2.65 -9.84
C TRP A 31 -3.33 1.49 -8.87
N TYR A 32 -3.91 1.58 -7.67
CA TYR A 32 -3.92 0.49 -6.69
C TYR A 32 -5.29 0.37 -6.03
N ARG A 33 -5.73 -0.84 -5.68
CA ARG A 33 -7.04 -1.07 -5.04
C ARG A 33 -6.91 -1.31 -3.54
N ILE A 34 -7.84 -0.75 -2.78
CA ILE A 34 -8.01 -1.02 -1.35
C ILE A 34 -9.42 -1.61 -1.16
N PRO A 35 -9.56 -2.85 -0.66
CA PRO A 35 -10.88 -3.40 -0.36
C PRO A 35 -11.60 -2.54 0.69
N VAL A 36 -12.83 -2.09 0.42
CA VAL A 36 -13.56 -1.19 1.34
C VAL A 36 -13.78 -1.86 2.70
N LYS A 37 -14.07 -3.16 2.73
CA LYS A 37 -14.24 -3.95 3.96
C LYS A 37 -13.03 -3.92 4.89
N HIS A 38 -11.83 -3.74 4.33
CA HIS A 38 -10.55 -3.82 5.04
C HIS A 38 -9.85 -2.46 5.17
N ALA A 39 -10.39 -1.42 4.55
CA ALA A 39 -9.78 -0.10 4.54
C ALA A 39 -9.66 0.46 5.99
N PRO A 40 -8.54 1.15 6.30
CA PRO A 40 -8.49 1.97 7.52
C PRO A 40 -9.53 3.10 7.44
N SER A 41 -9.96 3.60 8.59
CA SER A 41 -10.97 4.68 8.65
C SER A 41 -10.51 5.96 7.95
N ASP A 42 -9.20 6.20 7.90
CA ASP A 42 -8.59 7.31 7.15
C ASP A 42 -7.68 6.73 6.04
N TYR A 43 -8.32 6.13 5.03
CA TYR A 43 -7.66 5.55 3.87
C TYR A 43 -7.13 6.60 2.88
N LEU A 44 -7.55 7.87 3.03
CA LEU A 44 -7.11 8.96 2.19
C LEU A 44 -5.68 9.34 2.57
N ALA A 45 -4.78 9.21 1.60
CA ALA A 45 -3.37 9.54 1.77
C ALA A 45 -2.91 10.39 0.59
N ASP A 46 -1.88 11.20 0.83
CA ASP A 46 -1.22 11.97 -0.22
C ASP A 46 -0.28 11.06 -1.03
N TYR A 47 0.22 9.99 -0.41
CA TYR A 47 1.09 8.98 -1.01
C TYR A 47 0.73 7.57 -0.56
N LEU A 48 0.89 6.59 -1.45
CA LEU A 48 0.94 5.18 -1.09
C LEU A 48 2.37 4.67 -1.12
N ALA A 49 2.73 3.80 -0.19
CA ALA A 49 3.98 3.03 -0.22
C ALA A 49 3.67 1.53 -0.17
N PHE A 50 4.53 0.69 -0.76
CA PHE A 50 4.18 -0.72 -0.98
C PHE A 50 5.10 -1.66 -0.20
N TYR A 51 4.54 -2.35 0.79
CA TYR A 51 5.22 -3.41 1.53
C TYR A 51 5.05 -4.75 0.80
N LEU A 52 6.16 -5.31 0.35
CA LEU A 52 6.19 -6.51 -0.48
C LEU A 52 6.26 -7.79 0.37
N THR A 53 5.47 -8.82 0.05
CA THR A 53 5.55 -10.12 0.75
C THR A 53 6.61 -11.04 0.15
N GLU A 54 6.64 -12.29 0.62
CA GLU A 54 7.53 -13.35 0.14
C GLU A 54 7.49 -13.60 -1.38
N ALA A 55 6.38 -13.25 -2.05
CA ALA A 55 6.22 -13.37 -3.50
C ALA A 55 7.25 -12.54 -4.31
N PHE A 56 7.95 -11.61 -3.66
CA PHE A 56 8.90 -10.68 -4.29
C PHE A 56 10.38 -11.07 -4.13
N GLY A 57 10.69 -12.30 -3.70
CA GLY A 57 12.06 -12.82 -3.73
C GLY A 57 13.05 -11.96 -2.94
N ASP A 58 14.01 -11.35 -3.62
CA ASP A 58 15.05 -10.51 -2.99
C ASP A 58 14.52 -9.15 -2.51
N GLU A 59 13.38 -8.68 -3.03
CA GLU A 59 12.70 -7.44 -2.59
C GLU A 59 11.64 -7.69 -1.52
N LYS A 60 11.50 -8.94 -1.04
CA LYS A 60 10.47 -9.29 -0.05
C LYS A 60 10.69 -8.62 1.31
N TRP A 61 9.58 -8.50 2.03
CA TRP A 61 9.51 -8.03 3.42
C TRP A 61 10.11 -6.64 3.59
N ALA A 62 9.89 -5.78 2.60
CA ALA A 62 10.41 -4.43 2.61
C ALA A 62 9.51 -3.49 1.81
N ILE A 63 9.66 -2.19 2.06
CA ILE A 63 9.14 -1.13 1.21
C ILE A 63 10.28 -0.63 0.33
N HIS A 64 10.06 -0.64 -0.97
CA HIS A 64 11.02 -0.16 -1.96
C HIS A 64 10.52 1.07 -2.71
N GLU A 65 9.20 1.16 -2.90
CA GLU A 65 8.58 2.10 -3.82
C GLU A 65 7.36 2.76 -3.20
N TYR A 66 7.10 3.98 -3.65
CA TYR A 66 5.96 4.78 -3.27
C TYR A 66 5.45 5.58 -4.47
N ALA A 67 4.22 6.07 -4.39
CA ALA A 67 3.60 6.86 -5.45
C ALA A 67 2.68 7.94 -4.88
N LYS A 68 2.64 9.11 -5.53
CA LYS A 68 1.71 10.17 -5.17
C LYS A 68 0.29 9.78 -5.56
N VAL A 69 -0.67 9.94 -4.66
CA VAL A 69 -2.09 9.77 -4.98
C VAL A 69 -2.58 10.97 -5.78
N ARG A 70 -3.31 10.71 -6.87
CA ARG A 70 -3.85 11.71 -7.80
C ARG A 70 -5.37 11.82 -7.71
N GLY A 71 -6.02 10.81 -7.15
CA GLY A 71 -7.45 10.74 -6.94
C GLY A 71 -7.82 9.42 -6.29
N HIS A 72 -9.12 9.26 -6.03
CA HIS A 72 -9.69 7.96 -5.72
C HIS A 72 -11.12 7.88 -6.27
N GLU A 73 -11.58 6.67 -6.57
CA GLU A 73 -12.96 6.38 -6.93
C GLU A 73 -13.44 5.09 -6.27
N LEU A 74 -14.75 4.96 -6.06
CA LEU A 74 -15.38 3.74 -5.55
C LEU A 74 -15.85 2.89 -6.74
N VAL A 75 -15.35 1.66 -6.83
CA VAL A 75 -15.63 0.72 -7.93
C VAL A 75 -15.88 -0.68 -7.39
N ARG A 76 -16.36 -1.59 -8.23
CA ARG A 76 -16.41 -3.03 -7.89
C ARG A 76 -15.16 -3.72 -8.43
N ARG A 77 -14.85 -4.91 -7.89
CA ARG A 77 -13.74 -5.73 -8.41
C ARG A 77 -13.88 -6.04 -9.90
N VAL A 78 -15.08 -6.35 -10.36
CA VAL A 78 -15.35 -6.65 -11.79
C VAL A 78 -15.07 -5.46 -12.70
N ASP A 79 -15.19 -4.22 -12.20
CA ASP A 79 -14.86 -3.03 -12.96
C ASP A 79 -13.32 -2.83 -13.08
N LEU A 80 -12.55 -3.39 -12.14
CA LEU A 80 -11.08 -3.40 -12.13
C LEU A 80 -10.50 -4.57 -12.92
N PHE A 81 -11.17 -5.72 -12.89
CA PHE A 81 -10.77 -6.98 -13.51
C PHE A 81 -11.92 -7.59 -14.31
N PRO A 82 -12.22 -7.06 -15.50
CA PRO A 82 -13.34 -7.54 -16.31
C PRO A 82 -13.23 -9.03 -16.67
N ASP A 83 -12.01 -9.53 -16.84
CA ASP A 83 -11.73 -10.94 -17.17
C ASP A 83 -11.94 -11.91 -15.99
N GLU A 84 -12.24 -11.38 -14.79
CA GLU A 84 -12.48 -12.15 -13.56
C GLU A 84 -13.93 -11.99 -13.07
N ALA A 85 -14.89 -11.95 -13.99
CA ALA A 85 -16.30 -11.73 -13.67
C ALA A 85 -16.91 -12.78 -12.72
N ASP A 86 -16.46 -14.03 -12.79
CA ASP A 86 -16.94 -15.14 -11.94
C ASP A 86 -16.21 -15.23 -10.59
N HIS A 87 -15.30 -14.29 -10.29
CA HIS A 87 -14.59 -14.27 -9.02
C HIS A 87 -15.58 -14.15 -7.84
N PRO A 88 -15.42 -14.87 -6.72
CA PRO A 88 -16.36 -14.81 -5.57
C PRO A 88 -16.59 -13.38 -5.05
N ARG A 89 -15.58 -12.52 -5.23
CA ARG A 89 -15.56 -11.11 -4.83
C ARG A 89 -15.82 -10.11 -5.96
N ALA A 90 -16.29 -10.56 -7.13
CA ALA A 90 -16.48 -9.71 -8.31
C ALA A 90 -17.30 -8.43 -8.03
N ASN A 91 -18.33 -8.55 -7.18
CA ASN A 91 -19.20 -7.44 -6.81
C ASN A 91 -18.79 -6.70 -5.52
N GLU A 92 -17.71 -7.10 -4.85
CA GLU A 92 -17.25 -6.40 -3.65
C GLU A 92 -16.73 -5.00 -4.01
N PRO A 93 -16.97 -3.98 -3.15
CA PRO A 93 -16.51 -2.62 -3.37
C PRO A 93 -15.02 -2.43 -3.01
N TYR A 94 -14.33 -1.65 -3.84
CA TYR A 94 -12.93 -1.26 -3.68
C TYR A 94 -12.77 0.24 -3.90
N TYR A 95 -11.87 0.86 -3.12
CA TYR A 95 -11.32 2.16 -3.48
C TYR A 95 -10.22 1.95 -4.51
N LYS A 96 -10.40 2.48 -5.71
CA LYS A 96 -9.33 2.57 -6.72
C LYS A 96 -8.61 3.89 -6.51
N MET A 97 -7.37 3.80 -6.05
CA MET A 97 -6.48 4.94 -5.83
C MET A 97 -5.73 5.20 -7.13
N GLN A 98 -5.95 6.34 -7.78
CA GLN A 98 -5.14 6.71 -8.95
C GLN A 98 -3.78 7.24 -8.48
N LEU A 99 -2.73 6.82 -9.13
CA LEU A 99 -1.34 7.06 -8.74
C LEU A 99 -0.61 7.88 -9.79
N GLY A 100 0.45 8.57 -9.36
CA GLY A 100 1.52 8.96 -10.27
C GLY A 100 2.45 7.79 -10.56
N PRO A 101 3.53 8.03 -11.33
CA PRO A 101 4.60 7.06 -11.51
C PRO A 101 5.17 6.62 -10.15
N LEU A 102 5.46 5.33 -10.01
CA LEU A 102 6.15 4.81 -8.84
C LEU A 102 7.57 5.37 -8.77
N GLN A 103 8.00 5.67 -7.56
CA GLN A 103 9.29 6.22 -7.23
C GLN A 103 9.99 5.30 -6.26
N ARG A 104 11.29 5.07 -6.49
CA ARG A 104 12.13 4.32 -5.55
C ARG A 104 12.46 5.17 -4.33
N LEU A 105 12.40 4.55 -3.15
CA LEU A 105 12.97 5.14 -1.95
C LEU A 105 14.50 5.23 -2.08
N PRO A 106 15.14 6.24 -1.44
CA PRO A 106 16.60 6.31 -1.38
C PRO A 106 17.25 5.07 -0.77
N ARG A 107 16.53 4.41 0.15
CA ARG A 107 16.90 3.16 0.80
C ARG A 107 15.62 2.33 1.05
N PRO A 108 15.64 1.00 0.87
CA PRO A 108 14.52 0.17 1.25
C PRO A 108 14.30 0.18 2.77
N ILE A 109 13.05 -0.03 3.18
CA ILE A 109 12.64 -0.12 4.59
C ILE A 109 12.27 -1.58 4.88
N PRO A 110 13.20 -2.41 5.38
CA PRO A 110 12.96 -3.83 5.64
C PRO A 110 12.17 -4.06 6.94
N SER A 111 11.47 -5.20 7.00
CA SER A 111 10.91 -5.73 8.23
C SER A 111 11.93 -6.63 8.91
N LEU A 112 12.51 -6.18 10.01
CA LEU A 112 13.52 -6.95 10.76
C LEU A 112 12.93 -8.01 11.69
N ARG A 113 11.60 -8.00 11.86
CA ARG A 113 10.84 -8.97 12.65
C ARG A 113 9.60 -9.37 11.87
N TRP A 114 9.12 -10.58 12.10
CA TRP A 114 7.85 -11.01 11.53
C TRP A 114 6.71 -10.13 12.04
N ARG A 115 5.91 -9.59 11.13
CA ARG A 115 4.75 -8.75 11.41
C ARG A 115 3.66 -9.04 10.38
N ARG A 116 2.41 -9.20 10.83
CA ARG A 116 1.25 -9.26 9.94
C ARG A 116 0.84 -7.82 9.63
N ILE A 117 1.15 -7.37 8.41
CA ILE A 117 0.92 -6.00 7.96
C ILE A 117 -0.15 -6.03 6.87
N THR A 118 -1.21 -5.25 7.05
CA THR A 118 -2.16 -4.96 5.96
C THR A 118 -2.04 -3.50 5.56
N PHE A 119 -2.11 -2.60 6.55
CA PHE A 119 -1.96 -1.16 6.38
C PHE A 119 -1.13 -0.55 7.51
N ILE A 120 -0.33 0.46 7.19
CA ILE A 120 0.33 1.34 8.18
C ILE A 120 0.08 2.79 7.78
N GLN A 121 -0.55 3.55 8.66
CA GLN A 121 -0.62 5.00 8.52
C GLN A 121 0.66 5.62 9.07
N THR A 122 1.26 6.51 8.29
CA THR A 122 2.52 7.16 8.64
C THR A 122 2.63 8.53 7.98
N THR A 123 3.74 9.22 8.21
CA THR A 123 4.03 10.54 7.65
C THR A 123 5.12 10.46 6.60
N GLY A 124 5.20 11.49 5.76
CA GLY A 124 6.28 11.63 4.79
C GLY A 124 7.66 11.62 5.42
N ASP A 125 7.81 12.29 6.57
CA ASP A 125 9.06 12.30 7.35
C ASP A 125 9.50 10.88 7.76
N ARG A 126 8.57 10.10 8.35
CA ARG A 126 8.85 8.72 8.76
C ARG A 126 9.17 7.83 7.58
N LEU A 127 8.44 7.95 6.46
CA LEU A 127 8.72 7.16 5.26
C LEU A 127 10.14 7.42 4.74
N MET A 128 10.60 8.66 4.75
CA MET A 128 11.92 9.03 4.20
C MET A 128 13.09 8.69 5.15
N HIS A 129 12.84 8.56 6.45
CA HIS A 129 13.88 8.37 7.46
C HIS A 129 13.86 7.01 8.17
N ALA A 130 12.80 6.21 8.02
CA ALA A 130 12.70 4.89 8.63
C ALA A 130 13.83 3.95 8.19
N LEU A 131 14.43 3.27 9.15
CA LEU A 131 15.46 2.27 8.91
C LEU A 131 14.86 0.87 8.84
N GLU A 132 13.73 0.65 9.51
CA GLU A 132 12.93 -0.57 9.48
C GLU A 132 11.43 -0.27 9.60
N ILE A 133 10.58 -1.25 9.30
CA ILE A 133 9.11 -1.09 9.33
C ILE A 133 8.61 -0.58 10.68
N GLY A 134 9.23 -0.98 11.80
CA GLY A 134 8.86 -0.53 13.14
C GLY A 134 9.00 0.97 13.38
N ASP A 135 9.79 1.69 12.57
CA ASP A 135 9.97 3.15 12.69
C ASP A 135 8.80 3.94 12.07
N LEU A 136 7.98 3.27 11.25
CA LEU A 136 6.87 3.89 10.53
C LEU A 136 5.69 4.26 11.45
N THR A 137 5.66 3.76 12.68
CA THR A 137 4.62 4.10 13.67
C THR A 137 5.23 4.81 14.88
N ALA A 138 4.50 5.74 15.51
CA ALA A 138 4.93 6.21 16.83
C ALA A 138 4.64 5.13 17.89
N ARG A 139 5.42 5.10 18.98
CA ARG A 139 5.11 4.24 20.16
C ARG A 139 3.72 4.51 20.75
N SER A 140 3.13 5.67 20.50
CA SER A 140 1.77 6.05 20.90
C SER A 140 0.68 5.64 19.90
N ASP A 141 1.05 5.31 18.66
CA ASP A 141 0.13 5.05 17.56
C ASP A 141 -0.26 3.57 17.58
N ARG A 142 -1.24 3.24 18.43
CA ARG A 142 -1.91 1.93 18.49
C ARG A 142 -2.83 1.67 17.29
N PHE A 143 -2.42 2.03 16.09
CA PHE A 143 -3.19 1.81 14.86
C PHE A 143 -2.36 1.15 13.76
N VAL A 144 -1.66 0.05 14.10
CA VAL A 144 -1.64 -1.06 13.14
C VAL A 144 -3.00 -1.70 13.28
N LYS A 145 -3.90 -1.47 12.32
CA LYS A 145 -5.11 -2.29 12.20
C LYS A 145 -4.62 -3.69 11.80
N LEU A 146 -4.26 -4.49 12.80
CA LEU A 146 -4.09 -5.93 12.66
C LEU A 146 -5.48 -6.44 12.31
N LEU A 147 -5.76 -6.66 11.03
CA LEU A 147 -6.96 -7.40 10.67
C LEU A 147 -6.73 -8.85 11.09
N GLU A 148 -7.25 -9.18 12.26
CA GLU A 148 -7.51 -10.56 12.68
C GLU A 148 -8.67 -11.09 11.85
N THR A 149 -8.36 -11.60 10.65
CA THR A 149 -9.13 -12.69 10.04
C THR A 149 -8.31 -13.33 8.92
N GLN A 150 -8.45 -14.64 8.84
CA GLN A 150 -7.67 -15.55 7.99
C GLN A 150 -8.40 -15.88 6.68
N GLU A 151 -9.55 -15.26 6.40
CA GLU A 151 -10.48 -15.74 5.37
C GLU A 151 -10.48 -14.97 4.03
N ASP A 152 -9.60 -13.97 3.85
CA ASP A 152 -9.69 -13.06 2.70
C ASP A 152 -8.41 -12.90 1.87
N LEU A 153 -7.39 -13.75 2.07
CA LEU A 153 -6.18 -13.74 1.24
C LEU A 153 -6.10 -14.90 0.23
N ASP A 154 -7.15 -15.73 0.16
CA ASP A 154 -7.32 -16.79 -0.84
C ASP A 154 -8.28 -16.37 -1.97
#